data_AF-S6T8H1-F1
#
_entry.id   AF-S6T8H1-F1
#
_cell.length_a   1.000
_cell.length_b   1.000
_cell.length_c   1.000
_cell.angle_alpha   90.00
_cell.angle_beta   90.00
_cell.angle_gamma   90.00
#
_symmetry.space_group_name_H-M   'P 1'
#
loop_
_entity.id
_entity.type
_entity.pdbx_description
1 polymer ?
#
loop_
_entity_poly.entity_id
_entity_poly.type
_entity_poly.pdbx_seq_one_letter_code
_entity_poly.pdbx_strand_id
1 'polypeptide(L)'
;MGMVVQSACLAHDIGNPPFGHSGEDAIRNWFNQAAGRGWLDAMSETERNDFLNFEGNAQGFRVLTQLEYHQFDGGTRLTYATLGTYLKYPWTARHADSLGYKKHKFGCYQSELPILEQIASKLGLPQLEEQRWARHPLVYLMEAADDICYALIDLEDGLEMDLLDYAEVESLLLGLVGDDLPETYRQLGPGDSRRRKLAILRGKAIE
;
A
#
# COMPACT_ATOMS: atom_id res chain seq x y z
N MET A 1 12.80 12.03 -9.92
CA MET A 1 11.96 10.81 -9.90
C MET A 1 12.14 10.02 -8.61
N GLY A 2 13.36 9.60 -8.23
CA GLY A 2 13.61 8.83 -7.00
C GLY A 2 12.97 9.39 -5.72
N MET A 3 13.13 10.70 -5.45
CA MET A 3 12.52 11.35 -4.28
C MET A 3 10.99 11.33 -4.26
N VAL A 4 10.33 11.33 -5.42
CA VAL A 4 8.85 11.29 -5.50
C VAL A 4 8.36 9.91 -5.11
N VAL A 5 8.98 8.87 -5.68
CA VAL A 5 8.65 7.47 -5.35
C VAL A 5 8.97 7.18 -3.90
N GLN A 6 10.16 7.58 -3.40
CA GLN A 6 10.53 7.40 -2.00
C GLN A 6 9.55 8.08 -1.05
N SER A 7 9.15 9.33 -1.33
CA SER A 7 8.16 10.05 -0.50
C SER A 7 6.81 9.32 -0.48
N ALA A 8 6.36 8.79 -1.62
CA ALA A 8 5.13 8.01 -1.70
C ALA A 8 5.25 6.66 -0.96
N CYS A 9 6.36 5.95 -1.12
CA CYS A 9 6.66 4.72 -0.38
C CYS A 9 6.73 4.98 1.13
N LEU A 10 7.22 6.12 1.59
CA LEU A 10 7.21 6.43 3.03
C LEU A 10 5.78 6.63 3.57
N ALA A 11 4.86 7.07 2.72
CA ALA A 11 3.50 7.39 3.11
C ALA A 11 2.50 6.26 2.85
N HIS A 12 2.84 5.22 2.08
CA HIS A 12 1.87 4.24 1.53
C HIS A 12 0.95 3.63 2.60
N ASP A 13 1.51 3.23 3.75
CA ASP A 13 0.78 2.57 4.85
C ASP A 13 0.35 3.52 5.99
N ILE A 14 0.49 4.85 5.83
CA ILE A 14 0.18 5.83 6.89
C ILE A 14 -1.29 5.82 7.33
N GLY A 15 -2.18 5.30 6.48
CA GLY A 15 -3.62 5.23 6.73
C GLY A 15 -4.11 3.94 7.37
N ASN A 16 -3.24 2.92 7.50
CA ASN A 16 -3.66 1.63 8.01
C ASN A 16 -4.04 1.73 9.49
N PRO A 17 -5.14 1.11 9.92
CA PRO A 17 -5.54 1.10 11.31
C PRO A 17 -4.59 0.23 12.15
N PRO A 18 -4.70 0.28 13.50
CA PRO A 18 -4.08 -0.73 14.36
C PRO A 18 -4.40 -2.14 13.87
N PHE A 19 -3.41 -3.04 13.95
CA PHE A 19 -3.50 -4.42 13.44
C PHE A 19 -3.56 -4.55 11.90
N GLY A 20 -3.21 -3.51 11.14
CA GLY A 20 -3.03 -3.58 9.69
C GLY A 20 -4.29 -4.07 8.96
N HIS A 21 -4.12 -4.99 8.00
CA HIS A 21 -5.23 -5.57 7.23
C HIS A 21 -6.32 -6.22 8.12
N SER A 22 -5.94 -6.85 9.24
CA SER A 22 -6.94 -7.39 10.18
C SER A 22 -7.77 -6.29 10.83
N GLY A 23 -7.18 -5.12 11.09
CA GLY A 23 -7.89 -3.93 11.55
C GLY A 23 -8.85 -3.37 10.50
N GLU A 24 -8.44 -3.34 9.23
CA GLU A 24 -9.32 -2.92 8.13
C GLU A 24 -10.55 -3.83 8.04
N ASP A 25 -10.34 -5.14 8.05
CA ASP A 25 -11.41 -6.13 7.99
C ASP A 25 -12.34 -6.01 9.21
N ALA A 26 -11.80 -5.78 10.40
CA ALA A 26 -12.58 -5.58 11.60
C ALA A 26 -13.48 -4.34 11.50
N ILE A 27 -12.94 -3.21 11.04
CA ILE A 27 -13.70 -1.95 10.86
C ILE A 27 -14.79 -2.16 9.80
N ARG A 28 -14.44 -2.74 8.65
CA ARG A 28 -15.39 -3.02 7.56
C ARG A 28 -16.54 -3.90 8.04
N ASN A 29 -16.23 -5.00 8.72
CA ASN A 29 -17.23 -5.93 9.25
C ASN A 29 -18.12 -5.26 10.30
N TRP A 30 -17.55 -4.42 11.16
CA TRP A 30 -18.31 -3.68 12.16
C TRP A 30 -19.31 -2.72 11.52
N PHE A 31 -18.90 -1.94 10.51
CA PHE A 31 -19.80 -1.03 9.80
C PHE A 31 -20.90 -1.77 9.03
N ASN A 32 -20.59 -2.92 8.43
CA ASN A 32 -21.61 -3.78 7.81
C ASN A 32 -22.68 -4.25 8.82
N GLN A 33 -22.27 -4.63 10.03
CA GLN A 33 -23.22 -5.00 11.10
C GLN A 33 -24.02 -3.78 11.60
N ALA A 34 -23.37 -2.62 11.76
CA ALA A 34 -24.03 -1.39 12.18
C ALA A 34 -25.06 -0.91 11.14
N ALA A 35 -24.75 -1.03 9.85
CA ALA A 35 -25.69 -0.76 8.75
C ALA A 35 -26.92 -1.67 8.83
N GLY A 36 -26.74 -2.97 9.08
CA GLY A 36 -27.86 -3.91 9.29
C GLY A 36 -28.73 -3.60 10.51
N ARG A 37 -28.29 -2.72 11.41
CA ARG A 37 -29.05 -2.22 12.56
C ARG A 37 -29.67 -0.83 12.32
N GLY A 38 -29.55 -0.28 11.12
CA GLY A 38 -30.04 1.05 10.76
C GLY A 38 -29.19 2.23 11.27
N TRP A 39 -27.99 1.98 11.79
CA TRP A 39 -27.16 3.04 12.39
C TRP A 39 -26.63 4.03 11.35
N LEU A 40 -26.61 3.62 10.07
CA LEU A 40 -26.14 4.43 8.95
C LEU A 40 -27.32 4.94 8.09
N ASP A 41 -28.57 4.86 8.55
CA ASP A 41 -29.75 5.21 7.74
C ASP A 41 -29.84 6.71 7.45
N ALA A 42 -29.23 7.55 8.29
CA ALA A 42 -29.15 8.98 8.09
C ALA A 42 -28.10 9.39 7.03
N MET A 43 -27.22 8.49 6.62
CA MET A 43 -26.21 8.74 5.59
C MET A 43 -26.75 8.43 4.20
N SER A 44 -26.27 9.17 3.20
CA SER A 44 -26.48 8.78 1.82
C SER A 44 -25.81 7.44 1.51
N GLU A 45 -26.24 6.79 0.43
CA GLU A 45 -25.65 5.51 0.01
C GLU A 45 -24.15 5.64 -0.30
N THR A 46 -23.73 6.75 -0.92
CA THR A 46 -22.34 7.00 -1.28
C THR A 46 -21.46 7.21 -0.05
N GLU A 47 -21.91 7.98 0.94
CA GLU A 47 -21.19 8.15 2.21
C GLU A 47 -21.14 6.85 3.01
N ARG A 48 -22.23 6.09 3.02
CA ARG A 48 -22.26 4.77 3.68
C ARG A 48 -21.25 3.81 3.05
N ASN A 49 -21.10 3.84 1.73
CA ASN A 49 -20.16 2.97 1.02
C ASN A 49 -18.70 3.22 1.40
N ASP A 50 -18.31 4.44 1.77
CA ASP A 50 -16.97 4.73 2.28
C ASP A 50 -16.65 3.90 3.53
N PHE A 51 -17.62 3.81 4.46
CA PHE A 51 -17.47 3.04 5.70
C PHE A 51 -17.61 1.53 5.47
N LEU A 52 -18.57 1.12 4.64
CA LEU A 52 -18.80 -0.30 4.33
C LEU A 52 -17.65 -0.95 3.58
N ASN A 53 -16.79 -0.15 2.94
CA ASN A 53 -15.63 -0.61 2.19
C ASN A 53 -14.31 -0.18 2.81
N PHE A 54 -14.28 0.33 4.06
CA PHE A 54 -13.11 0.92 4.71
C PHE A 54 -11.76 0.34 4.24
N GLU A 55 -10.85 1.25 3.86
CA GLU A 55 -9.61 0.94 3.16
C GLU A 55 -8.50 1.93 3.58
N GLY A 56 -7.32 1.42 3.92
CA GLY A 56 -6.20 2.20 4.44
C GLY A 56 -5.62 3.22 3.45
N ASN A 57 -5.64 2.98 2.14
CA ASN A 57 -5.24 3.95 1.12
C ASN A 57 -6.19 5.16 1.10
N ALA A 58 -7.50 4.94 1.24
CA ALA A 58 -8.46 6.04 1.35
C ALA A 58 -8.26 6.84 2.65
N GLN A 59 -8.06 6.13 3.76
CA GLN A 59 -7.75 6.76 5.04
C GLN A 59 -6.43 7.53 5.02
N GLY A 60 -5.39 6.99 4.41
CA GLY A 60 -4.08 7.62 4.33
C GLY A 60 -4.10 8.83 3.39
N PHE A 61 -4.90 8.80 2.32
CA PHE A 61 -5.13 9.97 1.50
C PHE A 61 -5.74 11.11 2.33
N ARG A 62 -6.77 10.81 3.13
CA ARG A 62 -7.36 11.76 4.07
C ARG A 62 -6.35 12.25 5.11
N VAL A 63 -5.52 11.38 5.69
CA VAL A 63 -4.45 11.78 6.62
C VAL A 63 -3.53 12.80 5.99
N LEU A 64 -3.01 12.50 4.78
CA LEU A 64 -2.04 13.33 4.08
C LEU A 64 -2.60 14.67 3.63
N THR A 65 -3.86 14.73 3.19
CA THR A 65 -4.44 15.94 2.58
C THR A 65 -5.31 16.75 3.53
N GLN A 66 -5.74 16.18 4.67
CA GLN A 66 -6.69 16.84 5.57
C GLN A 66 -6.27 16.83 7.04
N LEU A 67 -5.68 15.76 7.57
CA LEU A 67 -5.54 15.63 9.04
C LEU A 67 -4.20 16.17 9.57
N GLU A 68 -3.11 15.91 8.86
CA GLU A 68 -1.77 16.27 9.31
C GLU A 68 -1.42 17.73 9.02
N TYR A 69 -0.67 18.38 9.92
CA TYR A 69 -0.18 19.76 9.80
C TYR A 69 -1.26 20.83 9.57
N HIS A 70 -1.59 21.16 8.32
CA HIS A 70 -2.59 22.17 7.98
C HIS A 70 -3.98 21.54 7.94
N GLN A 71 -4.51 21.28 9.14
CA GLN A 71 -5.74 20.53 9.31
C GLN A 71 -6.92 21.17 8.55
N PHE A 72 -7.51 20.41 7.65
CA PHE A 72 -8.56 20.80 6.71
C PHE A 72 -8.21 21.97 5.75
N ASP A 73 -6.92 22.29 5.60
CA ASP A 73 -6.38 23.34 4.73
C ASP A 73 -5.14 22.84 3.94
N GLY A 74 -5.30 21.67 3.32
CA GLY A 74 -4.29 21.04 2.46
C GLY A 74 -3.36 20.04 3.18
N GLY A 75 -3.55 19.83 4.47
CA GLY A 75 -2.86 18.80 5.24
C GLY A 75 -1.34 18.99 5.23
N THR A 76 -0.63 17.95 4.82
CA THR A 76 0.84 17.93 4.69
C THR A 76 1.34 18.81 3.53
N ARG A 77 0.45 19.24 2.61
CA ARG A 77 0.77 20.04 1.42
C ARG A 77 1.89 19.45 0.56
N LEU A 78 1.83 18.13 0.36
CA LEU A 78 2.73 17.41 -0.53
C LEU A 78 2.57 17.85 -1.99
N THR A 79 3.60 17.62 -2.80
CA THR A 79 3.52 17.91 -4.23
C THR A 79 2.48 17.03 -4.91
N TYR A 80 1.80 17.57 -5.94
CA TYR A 80 0.84 16.81 -6.75
C TYR A 80 1.42 15.50 -7.27
N ALA A 81 2.68 15.50 -7.72
CA ALA A 81 3.34 14.29 -8.20
C ALA A 81 3.49 13.21 -7.10
N THR A 82 3.76 13.61 -5.86
CA THR A 82 3.85 12.68 -4.72
C THR A 82 2.47 12.11 -4.39
N LEU A 83 1.44 12.96 -4.29
CA LEU A 83 0.07 12.52 -4.03
C LEU A 83 -0.48 11.62 -5.14
N GLY A 84 -0.19 11.94 -6.41
CA GLY A 84 -0.56 11.09 -7.54
C GLY A 84 0.16 9.73 -7.51
N THR A 85 1.42 9.71 -7.08
CA THR A 85 2.20 8.46 -6.92
C THR A 85 1.72 7.63 -5.72
N TYR A 86 1.28 8.29 -4.65
CA TYR A 86 0.69 7.65 -3.48
C TYR A 86 -0.68 7.01 -3.77
N LEU A 87 -1.51 7.65 -4.61
CA LEU A 87 -2.85 7.19 -4.95
C LEU A 87 -2.84 5.88 -5.77
N LYS A 88 -2.76 4.75 -5.06
CA LYS A 88 -2.85 3.39 -5.61
C LYS A 88 -4.14 3.19 -6.41
N TYR A 89 -5.23 3.69 -5.85
CA TYR A 89 -6.60 3.55 -6.35
C TYR A 89 -7.26 4.93 -6.49
N PRO A 90 -6.98 5.71 -7.56
CA PRO A 90 -7.51 7.07 -7.74
C PRO A 90 -9.00 7.05 -8.16
N TRP A 91 -9.85 6.52 -7.27
CA TRP A 91 -11.29 6.40 -7.43
C TRP A 91 -11.99 6.26 -6.08
N THR A 92 -13.30 6.52 -6.07
CA THR A 92 -14.14 6.45 -4.87
C THR A 92 -14.64 5.03 -4.58
N ALA A 93 -15.27 4.83 -3.42
CA ALA A 93 -15.85 3.54 -3.02
C ALA A 93 -16.90 3.00 -4.00
N ARG A 94 -17.43 3.83 -4.91
CA ARG A 94 -18.27 3.41 -6.05
C ARG A 94 -17.60 2.32 -6.90
N HIS A 95 -16.27 2.31 -6.93
CA HIS A 95 -15.43 1.41 -7.72
C HIS A 95 -14.65 0.41 -6.86
N ALA A 96 -15.06 0.21 -5.60
CA ALA A 96 -14.36 -0.65 -4.64
C ALA A 96 -14.18 -2.10 -5.15
N ASP A 97 -15.08 -2.59 -6.00
CA ASP A 97 -15.03 -3.95 -6.57
C ASP A 97 -14.49 -4.01 -8.01
N SER A 98 -13.99 -2.89 -8.54
CA SER A 98 -13.62 -2.77 -9.96
C SER A 98 -12.41 -3.61 -10.39
N LEU A 99 -11.60 -4.10 -9.44
CA LEU A 99 -10.43 -4.92 -9.74
C LEU A 99 -10.76 -6.40 -9.91
N GLY A 100 -11.97 -6.86 -9.56
CA GLY A 100 -12.43 -8.25 -9.75
C GLY A 100 -11.76 -9.29 -8.84
N TYR A 101 -10.43 -9.38 -8.85
CA TYR A 101 -9.63 -10.29 -8.02
C TYR A 101 -9.35 -9.74 -6.61
N LYS A 102 -9.39 -8.41 -6.44
CA LYS A 102 -9.31 -7.71 -5.15
C LYS A 102 -10.56 -6.87 -4.97
N LYS A 103 -11.32 -7.12 -3.91
CA LYS A 103 -12.51 -6.36 -3.53
C LYS A 103 -12.17 -5.29 -2.50
N HIS A 104 -13.08 -4.34 -2.31
CA HIS A 104 -12.95 -3.26 -1.32
C HIS A 104 -11.73 -2.36 -1.53
N LYS A 105 -11.28 -2.15 -2.77
CA LYS A 105 -10.10 -1.34 -3.10
C LYS A 105 -10.48 0.00 -3.71
N PHE A 106 -10.26 1.07 -2.97
CA PHE A 106 -10.42 2.46 -3.40
C PHE A 106 -9.51 3.37 -2.56
N GLY A 107 -9.24 4.59 -3.03
CA GLY A 107 -8.21 5.46 -2.43
C GLY A 107 -8.73 6.85 -2.09
N CYS A 108 -10.04 7.08 -2.16
CA CYS A 108 -10.63 8.39 -1.93
C CYS A 108 -12.03 8.27 -1.35
N TYR A 109 -12.23 8.76 -0.13
CA TYR A 109 -13.58 8.94 0.41
C TYR A 109 -14.30 10.09 -0.30
N GLN A 110 -15.63 10.14 -0.16
CA GLN A 110 -16.46 11.22 -0.67
C GLN A 110 -16.04 12.59 -0.12
N SER A 111 -15.52 12.66 1.10
CA SER A 111 -14.98 13.90 1.68
C SER A 111 -13.74 14.43 0.97
N GLU A 112 -12.97 13.57 0.33
CA GLU A 112 -11.73 13.94 -0.36
C GLU A 112 -11.89 13.99 -1.89
N LEU A 113 -13.08 13.70 -2.42
CA LEU A 113 -13.35 13.72 -3.87
C LEU A 113 -12.94 15.05 -4.53
N PRO A 114 -13.24 16.24 -3.98
CA PRO A 114 -12.79 17.50 -4.57
C PRO A 114 -11.26 17.63 -4.66
N ILE A 115 -10.53 17.05 -3.70
CA ILE A 115 -9.06 17.07 -3.70
C ILE A 115 -8.54 16.10 -4.77
N LEU A 116 -9.12 14.90 -4.88
CA LEU A 116 -8.76 13.95 -5.93
C LEU A 116 -8.98 14.56 -7.33
N GLU A 117 -10.12 15.23 -7.55
CA GLU A 117 -10.42 15.92 -8.81
C GLU A 117 -9.38 17.01 -9.12
N GLN A 118 -8.98 17.80 -8.12
CA GLN A 118 -7.94 18.81 -8.26
C GLN A 118 -6.59 18.17 -8.62
N ILE A 119 -6.17 17.12 -7.91
CA ILE A 119 -4.92 16.41 -8.18
C ILE A 119 -4.93 15.82 -9.59
N ALA A 120 -5.98 15.10 -9.96
CA ALA A 120 -6.13 14.48 -11.27
C ALA A 120 -6.07 15.53 -12.39
N SER A 121 -6.75 16.66 -12.21
CA SER A 121 -6.68 17.79 -13.15
C SER A 121 -5.26 18.34 -13.29
N LYS A 122 -4.56 18.57 -12.18
CA LYS A 122 -3.18 19.13 -12.19
C LYS A 122 -2.15 18.19 -12.79
N LEU A 123 -2.35 16.88 -12.65
CA LEU A 123 -1.50 15.85 -13.21
C LEU A 123 -1.91 15.43 -14.63
N GLY A 124 -3.06 15.90 -15.12
CA GLY A 124 -3.61 15.48 -16.41
C GLY A 124 -3.97 13.98 -16.44
N LEU A 125 -4.40 13.41 -15.32
CA LEU A 125 -4.82 12.01 -15.27
C LEU A 125 -6.16 11.85 -16.03
N PRO A 126 -6.23 10.95 -17.04
CA PRO A 126 -7.47 10.69 -17.75
C PRO A 126 -8.56 10.21 -16.80
N GLN A 127 -9.76 10.79 -16.91
CA GLN A 127 -10.94 10.23 -16.27
C GLN A 127 -11.44 9.05 -17.10
N LEU A 128 -11.49 7.87 -16.50
CA LEU A 128 -11.91 6.64 -17.16
C LEU A 128 -13.42 6.44 -17.04
N GLU A 129 -13.95 6.75 -15.85
CA GLU A 129 -15.38 6.74 -15.54
C GLU A 129 -15.69 7.87 -14.54
N GLU A 130 -16.96 8.14 -14.28
CA GLU A 130 -17.35 9.07 -13.23
C GLU A 130 -16.71 8.66 -11.88
N GLN A 131 -16.03 9.60 -11.22
CA GLN A 131 -15.28 9.36 -9.97
C GLN A 131 -14.20 8.27 -10.04
N ARG A 132 -13.62 8.03 -11.24
CA ARG A 132 -12.49 7.11 -11.45
C ARG A 132 -11.52 7.62 -12.49
N TRP A 133 -10.26 7.73 -12.09
CA TRP A 133 -9.17 8.18 -12.94
C TRP A 133 -8.16 7.07 -13.24
N ALA A 134 -7.36 7.28 -14.28
CA ALA A 134 -6.20 6.45 -14.54
C ALA A 134 -5.14 6.65 -13.46
N ARG A 135 -4.38 5.58 -13.20
CA ARG A 135 -3.29 5.59 -12.21
C ARG A 135 -2.12 6.42 -12.73
N HIS A 136 -1.48 7.16 -11.83
CA HIS A 136 -0.24 7.86 -12.17
C HIS A 136 0.87 6.82 -12.46
N PRO A 137 1.73 7.01 -13.47
CA PRO A 137 2.71 5.98 -13.86
C PRO A 137 3.67 5.54 -12.75
N LEU A 138 4.06 6.45 -11.85
CA LEU A 138 5.00 6.11 -10.77
C LEU A 138 4.37 5.25 -9.66
N VAL A 139 3.04 5.12 -9.61
CA VAL A 139 2.38 4.25 -8.63
C VAL A 139 2.81 2.79 -8.84
N TYR A 140 3.07 2.38 -10.09
CA TYR A 140 3.57 1.04 -10.39
C TYR A 140 4.97 0.77 -9.81
N LEU A 141 5.81 1.81 -9.69
CA LEU A 141 7.10 1.67 -9.02
C LEU A 141 6.94 1.58 -7.50
N MET A 142 6.01 2.35 -6.93
CA MET A 142 5.68 2.26 -5.51
C MET A 142 5.12 0.88 -5.15
N GLU A 143 4.18 0.35 -5.94
CA GLU A 143 3.65 -1.01 -5.75
C GLU A 143 4.72 -2.08 -5.92
N ALA A 144 5.57 -1.99 -6.94
CA ALA A 144 6.65 -2.95 -7.10
C ALA A 144 7.62 -2.92 -5.91
N ALA A 145 7.94 -1.73 -5.39
CA ALA A 145 8.78 -1.60 -4.19
C ALA A 145 8.11 -2.21 -2.95
N ASP A 146 6.80 -2.01 -2.79
CA ASP A 146 5.97 -2.58 -1.74
C ASP A 146 6.00 -4.13 -1.79
N ASP A 147 5.67 -4.69 -2.95
CA ASP A 147 5.62 -6.13 -3.19
C ASP A 147 7.00 -6.81 -2.99
N ILE A 148 8.10 -6.17 -3.46
CA ILE A 148 9.46 -6.69 -3.28
C ILE A 148 9.84 -6.71 -1.79
N CYS A 149 9.56 -5.63 -1.06
CA CYS A 149 9.86 -5.55 0.36
C CYS A 149 9.09 -6.60 1.16
N TYR A 150 7.76 -6.69 1.00
CA TYR A 150 6.96 -7.70 1.68
C TYR A 150 7.42 -9.12 1.31
N ALA A 151 7.69 -9.41 0.03
CA ALA A 151 8.10 -10.75 -0.39
C ALA A 151 9.44 -11.21 0.20
N LEU A 152 10.40 -10.31 0.42
CA LEU A 152 11.75 -10.66 0.88
C LEU A 152 11.96 -10.46 2.38
N ILE A 153 11.38 -9.40 2.96
CA ILE A 153 11.57 -9.06 4.38
C ILE A 153 10.70 -9.97 5.26
N ASP A 154 9.48 -10.31 4.84
CA ASP A 154 8.62 -11.23 5.61
C ASP A 154 9.25 -12.63 5.75
N LEU A 155 10.07 -13.04 4.77
CA LEU A 155 10.84 -14.29 4.87
C LEU A 155 11.92 -14.21 5.95
N GLU A 156 12.60 -13.07 6.06
CA GLU A 156 13.62 -12.86 7.10
C GLU A 156 12.99 -12.79 8.49
N ASP A 157 11.89 -12.05 8.63
CA ASP A 157 11.15 -11.97 9.89
C ASP A 157 10.55 -13.33 10.28
N GLY A 158 10.01 -14.09 9.30
CA GLY A 158 9.52 -15.45 9.52
C GLY A 158 10.59 -16.42 10.00
N LEU A 159 11.84 -16.23 9.57
CA LEU A 159 12.98 -16.99 10.10
C LEU A 159 13.36 -16.55 11.52
N GLU A 160 13.37 -15.26 11.83
CA GLU A 160 13.66 -14.76 13.19
C GLU A 160 12.58 -15.18 14.20
N MET A 161 11.35 -15.40 13.73
CA MET A 161 10.23 -15.90 14.52
C MET A 161 10.14 -17.43 14.61
N ASP A 162 11.11 -18.17 14.08
CA ASP A 162 11.11 -19.64 14.00
C ASP A 162 9.86 -20.22 13.30
N LEU A 163 9.25 -19.47 12.38
CA LEU A 163 8.08 -19.88 11.59
C LEU A 163 8.46 -20.54 10.25
N LEU A 164 9.66 -20.26 9.75
CA LEU A 164 10.20 -20.78 8.49
C LEU A 164 11.53 -21.51 8.74
N ASP A 165 11.85 -22.48 7.88
CA ASP A 165 13.16 -23.12 7.90
C ASP A 165 14.19 -22.37 7.05
N TYR A 166 15.41 -22.29 7.55
CA TYR A 166 16.50 -21.60 6.88
C TYR A 166 16.80 -22.18 5.49
N ALA A 167 16.81 -23.50 5.33
CA ALA A 167 17.19 -24.13 4.07
C ALA A 167 16.13 -23.86 2.99
N GLU A 168 14.85 -23.76 3.37
CA GLU A 168 13.76 -23.40 2.45
C GLU A 168 13.93 -21.96 1.92
N VAL A 169 14.16 -21.00 2.81
CA VAL A 169 14.35 -19.59 2.42
C VAL A 169 15.64 -19.40 1.62
N GLU A 170 16.74 -20.04 2.02
CA GLU A 170 18.00 -20.02 1.28
C GLU A 170 17.82 -20.58 -0.13
N SER A 171 17.16 -21.73 -0.28
CA SER A 171 16.90 -22.34 -1.58
C SER A 171 16.03 -21.45 -2.47
N LEU A 172 15.03 -20.78 -1.90
CA LEU A 172 14.16 -19.86 -2.64
C LEU A 172 14.96 -18.66 -3.19
N LEU A 173 15.77 -18.01 -2.34
CA LEU A 173 16.59 -16.87 -2.74
C LEU A 173 17.66 -17.26 -3.75
N LEU A 174 18.29 -18.43 -3.60
CA LEU A 174 19.22 -18.96 -4.60
C LEU A 174 18.55 -19.19 -5.95
N GLY A 175 17.29 -19.66 -5.95
CA GLY A 175 16.51 -19.81 -7.18
C GLY A 175 16.25 -18.48 -7.90
N LEU A 176 16.10 -17.38 -7.14
CA LEU A 176 15.91 -16.03 -7.69
C LEU A 176 17.24 -15.42 -8.21
N VAL A 177 18.31 -15.55 -7.44
CA VAL A 177 19.65 -15.00 -7.79
C VAL A 177 20.31 -15.76 -8.94
N GLY A 178 20.04 -17.07 -9.06
CA GLY A 178 20.60 -17.90 -10.12
C GLY A 178 22.14 -17.91 -10.09
N ASP A 179 22.76 -17.75 -11.27
CA ASP A 179 24.22 -17.81 -11.43
C ASP A 179 24.95 -16.55 -10.93
N ASP A 180 24.22 -15.45 -10.66
CA ASP A 180 24.78 -14.16 -10.22
C ASP A 180 25.02 -14.12 -8.70
N LEU A 181 25.60 -15.20 -8.18
CA LEU A 181 25.88 -15.39 -6.77
C LEU A 181 27.06 -14.52 -6.31
N PRO A 182 26.89 -13.66 -5.29
CA PRO A 182 27.96 -12.81 -4.78
C PRO A 182 29.15 -13.63 -4.30
N GLU A 183 30.37 -13.22 -4.65
CA GLU A 183 31.60 -13.87 -4.21
C GLU A 183 31.70 -13.90 -2.67
N THR A 184 31.21 -12.86 -2.01
CA THR A 184 31.11 -12.78 -0.54
C THR A 184 30.24 -13.87 0.07
N TYR A 185 29.23 -14.37 -0.65
CA TYR A 185 28.42 -15.51 -0.21
C TYR A 185 29.18 -16.84 -0.37
N ARG A 186 29.90 -17.01 -1.49
CA ARG A 186 30.68 -18.22 -1.79
C ARG A 186 31.80 -18.48 -0.77
N GLN A 187 32.30 -17.41 -0.15
CA GLN A 187 33.34 -17.47 0.88
C GLN A 187 32.81 -17.87 2.27
N LEU A 188 31.48 -17.93 2.48
CA LEU A 188 30.90 -18.27 3.77
C LEU A 188 30.85 -19.78 3.97
N GLY A 189 31.30 -20.24 5.13
CA GLY A 189 31.30 -21.64 5.54
C GLY A 189 30.08 -22.04 6.37
N PRO A 190 30.00 -23.31 6.80
CA PRO A 190 28.91 -23.80 7.66
C PRO A 190 28.82 -23.13 9.03
N GLY A 191 29.93 -22.56 9.53
CA GLY A 191 29.99 -21.87 10.83
C GLY A 191 29.63 -20.38 10.78
N ASP A 192 29.44 -19.80 9.59
CA ASP A 192 29.05 -18.40 9.44
C ASP A 192 27.59 -18.17 9.80
N SER A 193 27.29 -16.95 10.28
CA SER A 193 25.94 -16.54 10.66
C SER A 193 24.95 -16.69 9.49
N ARG A 194 23.89 -17.47 9.73
CA ARG A 194 22.73 -17.62 8.82
C ARG A 194 22.14 -16.26 8.42
N ARG A 195 22.03 -15.34 9.39
CA ARG A 195 21.55 -13.98 9.15
C ARG A 195 22.42 -13.22 8.16
N ARG A 196 23.75 -13.36 8.26
CA ARG A 196 24.70 -12.72 7.33
C ARG A 196 24.58 -13.30 5.93
N LYS A 197 24.43 -14.63 5.80
CA LYS A 197 24.23 -15.31 4.52
C LYS A 197 22.98 -14.80 3.81
N LEU A 198 21.86 -14.75 4.52
CA LEU A 198 20.59 -14.25 3.99
C LEU A 198 20.65 -12.78 3.61
N ALA A 199 21.27 -11.93 4.43
CA ALA A 199 21.39 -10.51 4.10
C ALA A 199 22.15 -10.27 2.77
N ILE A 200 23.14 -11.11 2.45
CA ILE A 200 23.87 -11.04 1.17
C ILE A 200 22.97 -11.51 0.01
N LEU A 201 22.29 -12.65 0.17
CA LEU A 201 21.37 -13.16 -0.85
C LEU A 201 20.21 -12.18 -1.11
N ARG A 202 19.61 -11.64 -0.05
CA ARG A 202 18.56 -10.62 -0.11
C ARG A 202 19.05 -9.36 -0.82
N GLY A 203 20.24 -8.87 -0.46
CA GLY A 203 20.85 -7.73 -1.12
C GLY A 203 20.99 -7.93 -2.64
N LYS A 204 21.31 -9.16 -3.05
CA LYS A 204 21.40 -9.52 -4.46
C LYS A 204 20.04 -9.72 -5.13
N ALA A 205 19.06 -10.25 -4.40
CA ALA A 205 17.70 -10.42 -4.89
C ALA A 205 16.97 -9.09 -5.16
N ILE A 206 17.41 -7.99 -4.52
CA ILE A 206 16.85 -6.64 -4.68
C ILE A 206 17.52 -5.86 -5.81
N GLU A 207 18.77 -6.22 -6.18
CA GLU A 207 19.56 -5.56 -7.23
C GLU A 207 19.04 -5.87 -8.64
#